data_AF-Q5MFU7-F1
#
_entry.id   AF-Q5MFU7-F1
#
_cell.length_a   1.000
_cell.length_b   1.000
_cell.length_c   1.000
_cell.angle_alpha   90.00
_cell.angle_beta   90.00
_cell.angle_gamma   90.00
#
_symmetry.space_group_name_H-M   'P 1'
#
loop_
_entity.id
_entity.type
_entity.pdbx_description
1 polymer ?
#
loop_
_entity_poly.entity_id
_entity_poly.type
_entity_poly.pdbx_seq_one_letter_code
_entity_poly.pdbx_strand_id
1 'polypeptide(L)'
;VSQLHRSPGVFFDHDKGKTHSSGKVLYNARVIPYRGSWLDFEFDPKDNLFVRIDRRRKLPATIILRALEMTSEEILDTFFDKVNVRIDKDKLMMEVVPDRLRGETAAFDIIDGEGNVVVETGRRISARHTRALEKAGLNELEVPADYLIGRVYAATYVNEDTGEVIVSAN
;
A
#
# COMPACT_ATOMS: atom_id res chain seq x y z
N VAL A 1 26.98 19.28 -37.76
CA VAL A 1 25.52 19.29 -37.53
C VAL A 1 25.30 19.00 -36.06
N SER A 2 24.71 19.92 -35.30
CA SER A 2 24.37 19.70 -33.89
C SER A 2 23.07 18.90 -33.79
N GLN A 3 23.05 17.83 -32.99
CA GLN A 3 21.90 16.96 -32.80
C GLN A 3 21.23 17.24 -31.45
N LEU A 4 19.94 17.58 -31.49
CA LEU A 4 19.13 17.69 -30.28
C LEU A 4 18.57 16.30 -29.92
N HIS A 5 18.94 15.80 -28.74
CA HIS A 5 18.42 14.57 -28.15
C HIS A 5 18.02 14.82 -26.70
N ARG A 6 17.16 13.95 -26.14
CA ARG A 6 16.82 14.01 -24.72
C ARG A 6 18.04 13.65 -23.90
N SER A 7 18.34 14.44 -22.87
CA SER A 7 19.40 14.13 -21.93
C SER A 7 19.11 12.81 -21.20
N PRO A 8 20.15 12.05 -20.82
CA PRO A 8 19.99 10.92 -19.93
C PRO A 8 19.35 11.34 -18.59
N GLY A 9 18.52 10.49 -18.01
CA GLY A 9 17.86 10.76 -16.73
C GLY A 9 16.53 10.04 -16.57
N VAL A 10 15.80 10.41 -15.50
CA VAL A 10 14.45 9.93 -15.21
C VAL A 10 13.45 11.03 -15.51
N PHE A 11 12.41 10.69 -16.28
CA PHE A 11 11.35 11.59 -16.68
C PHE A 11 10.02 11.08 -16.14
N PHE A 12 9.24 11.95 -15.52
CA PHE A 12 7.88 11.66 -15.09
C PHE A 12 6.92 12.44 -15.98
N ASP A 13 5.89 11.76 -16.49
CA ASP A 13 4.89 12.35 -17.37
C ASP A 13 3.52 11.72 -17.11
N HIS A 14 2.48 12.30 -17.69
CA HIS A 14 1.14 11.76 -17.65
C HIS A 14 0.37 12.06 -18.93
N ASP A 15 -0.58 11.21 -19.26
CA ASP A 15 -1.33 11.30 -20.52
C ASP A 15 -2.40 12.41 -20.56
N LYS A 16 -2.51 13.20 -19.49
CA LYS A 16 -3.54 14.23 -19.28
C LYS A 16 -4.98 13.68 -19.43
N GLY A 17 -5.19 12.40 -19.14
CA GLY A 17 -6.50 11.74 -19.22
C GLY A 17 -6.99 11.48 -20.65
N LYS A 18 -6.10 11.57 -21.65
CA LYS A 18 -6.46 11.44 -23.07
C LYS A 18 -6.52 9.99 -23.55
N THR A 19 -5.85 9.05 -22.87
CA THR A 19 -5.66 7.69 -23.39
C THR A 19 -6.81 6.76 -22.99
N HIS A 20 -7.43 6.98 -21.84
CA HIS A 20 -8.50 6.13 -21.34
C HIS A 20 -9.85 6.85 -21.38
N SER A 21 -10.91 6.15 -21.81
CA SER A 21 -12.26 6.71 -22.00
C SER A 21 -12.88 7.27 -20.72
N SER A 22 -12.45 6.81 -19.54
CA SER A 22 -12.91 7.35 -18.25
C SER A 22 -12.33 8.74 -17.92
N GLY A 23 -11.38 9.24 -18.71
CA GLY A 23 -10.64 10.47 -18.42
C GLY A 23 -9.61 10.32 -17.28
N LYS A 24 -9.41 9.10 -16.78
CA LYS A 24 -8.42 8.83 -15.73
C LYS A 24 -7.02 9.16 -16.24
N VAL A 25 -6.30 9.96 -15.46
CA VAL A 25 -4.91 10.33 -15.76
C VAL A 25 -4.00 9.13 -15.50
N LEU A 26 -3.23 8.72 -16.51
CA LEU A 26 -2.26 7.64 -16.41
C LEU A 26 -0.86 8.24 -16.31
N TYR A 27 -0.20 7.97 -15.19
CA TYR A 27 1.17 8.40 -14.93
C TYR A 27 2.17 7.39 -15.49
N ASN A 28 3.33 7.89 -15.90
CA ASN A 28 4.47 7.07 -16.31
C ASN A 28 5.79 7.66 -15.80
N ALA A 29 6.79 6.80 -15.68
CA ALA A 29 8.17 7.17 -15.43
C ALA A 29 9.07 6.49 -16.45
N ARG A 30 9.97 7.24 -17.08
CA ARG A 30 10.90 6.74 -18.10
C ARG A 30 12.33 6.99 -17.69
N VAL A 31 13.13 5.93 -17.64
CA VAL A 31 14.58 5.99 -17.45
C VAL A 31 15.25 5.93 -18.82
N ILE A 32 15.91 7.02 -19.21
CA ILE A 32 16.69 7.14 -20.44
C ILE A 32 18.17 7.07 -20.06
N PRO A 33 18.88 5.98 -20.35
CA PRO A 33 20.32 5.93 -20.12
C PRO A 33 21.08 6.68 -21.23
N TYR A 34 22.34 7.02 -20.96
CA TYR A 34 23.24 7.53 -22.01
C TYR A 34 23.53 6.46 -23.09
N ARG A 35 23.66 5.20 -22.65
CA ARG A 35 23.85 4.04 -23.51
C ARG A 35 23.16 2.84 -22.87
N GLY A 36 22.44 2.05 -23.67
CA GLY A 36 21.75 0.84 -23.20
C GLY A 36 20.24 0.93 -23.33
N SER A 37 19.55 -0.02 -22.70
CA SER A 37 18.10 -0.20 -22.82
C SER A 37 17.31 0.82 -22.01
N TRP A 38 16.18 1.25 -22.54
CA TRP A 38 15.25 2.15 -21.86
C TRP A 38 14.34 1.35 -20.92
N LEU A 39 14.00 1.93 -19.78
CA LEU A 39 12.99 1.41 -18.87
C LEU A 39 11.79 2.37 -18.84
N ASP A 40 10.62 1.85 -19.16
CA ASP A 40 9.36 2.58 -19.15
C ASP A 40 8.43 1.97 -18.11
N PHE A 41 8.12 2.68 -17.03
CA PHE A 41 7.10 2.32 -16.05
C PHE A 41 5.80 3.05 -16.36
N GLU A 42 4.67 2.36 -16.36
CA GLU A 42 3.36 2.93 -16.68
C GLU A 42 2.26 2.33 -15.80
N PHE A 43 1.34 3.18 -15.34
CA PHE A 43 0.08 2.72 -14.72
C PHE A 43 -0.93 2.32 -15.80
N ASP A 44 -1.75 1.33 -15.49
CA ASP A 44 -2.95 1.02 -16.27
C ASP A 44 -4.20 1.68 -15.66
N PRO A 45 -5.37 1.60 -16.33
CA PRO A 45 -6.61 2.16 -15.80
C PRO A 45 -7.08 1.56 -14.47
N LYS A 46 -6.56 0.40 -14.08
CA LYS A 46 -6.86 -0.32 -12.82
C LYS A 46 -5.83 -0.06 -11.73
N ASP A 47 -4.94 0.93 -11.89
CA ASP A 47 -3.85 1.28 -10.98
C ASP A 47 -2.78 0.20 -10.80
N ASN A 48 -2.72 -0.78 -11.71
CA ASN A 48 -1.62 -1.72 -11.73
C ASN A 48 -0.39 -1.10 -12.39
N LEU A 49 0.77 -1.29 -11.79
CA LEU A 49 2.04 -0.79 -12.30
C LEU A 49 2.72 -1.82 -13.20
N PHE A 50 3.15 -1.37 -14.38
CA PHE A 50 3.81 -2.19 -15.37
C PHE A 50 5.13 -1.58 -15.83
N VAL A 51 5.95 -2.41 -16.46
CA VAL A 51 7.21 -2.01 -17.07
C VAL A 51 7.33 -2.52 -18.51
N ARG A 52 8.04 -1.76 -19.33
CA ARG A 52 8.54 -2.16 -20.65
C ARG A 52 10.04 -1.91 -20.70
N ILE A 53 10.75 -2.86 -21.29
CA ILE A 53 12.18 -2.74 -21.58
C ILE A 53 12.30 -2.50 -23.09
N ASP A 54 12.96 -1.42 -23.49
CA ASP A 54 13.08 -1.01 -24.90
C ASP A 54 11.75 -0.90 -25.64
N ARG A 55 10.71 -0.40 -24.96
CA ARG A 55 9.34 -0.25 -25.50
C ARG A 55 8.74 -1.55 -26.07
N ARG A 56 9.21 -2.71 -25.59
CA ARG A 56 8.67 -4.02 -25.98
C ARG A 56 7.37 -4.33 -25.22
N ARG A 57 7.10 -5.62 -25.02
CA ARG A 57 5.89 -6.10 -24.32
C ARG A 57 5.80 -5.52 -22.91
N LYS A 58 4.55 -5.31 -22.48
CA LYS A 58 4.19 -4.88 -21.13
C LYS A 58 4.34 -6.06 -20.17
N LEU A 59 4.99 -5.86 -19.04
CA LEU A 59 5.15 -6.84 -17.97
C LEU A 59 4.77 -6.21 -16.63
N PRO A 60 4.28 -6.97 -15.63
CA PRO A 60 4.08 -6.44 -14.29
C PRO A 60 5.39 -5.85 -13.73
N ALA A 61 5.35 -4.67 -13.14
CA ALA A 61 6.58 -4.01 -12.67
C ALA A 61 7.32 -4.82 -11.60
N THR A 62 6.59 -5.61 -10.81
CA THR A 62 7.14 -6.52 -9.80
C THR A 62 8.07 -7.58 -10.38
N ILE A 63 7.99 -7.89 -11.69
CA ILE A 63 8.89 -8.87 -12.31
C ILE A 63 10.35 -8.41 -12.27
N ILE A 64 10.61 -7.09 -12.36
CA ILE A 64 11.96 -6.55 -12.27
C ILE A 64 12.49 -6.71 -10.85
N LEU A 65 11.65 -6.45 -9.84
CA LEU A 65 12.03 -6.60 -8.44
C LEU A 65 12.37 -8.06 -8.10
N ARG A 66 11.57 -9.01 -8.60
CA ARG A 66 11.88 -10.44 -8.46
C ARG A 66 13.15 -10.84 -9.21
N ALA A 67 13.44 -10.23 -10.36
CA ALA A 67 14.69 -10.46 -11.08
C ALA A 67 15.91 -9.86 -10.36
N LEU A 68 15.71 -8.92 -9.44
CA LEU A 68 16.69 -8.41 -8.49
C LEU A 68 16.68 -9.19 -7.16
N GLU A 69 16.14 -10.42 -7.19
CA GLU A 69 16.12 -11.37 -6.07
C GLU A 69 15.26 -10.93 -4.87
N MET A 70 14.35 -9.96 -5.05
CA MET A 70 13.40 -9.59 -4.00
C MET A 70 12.25 -10.61 -3.89
N THR A 71 12.00 -11.06 -2.67
CA THR A 71 10.83 -11.85 -2.28
C THR A 71 9.55 -11.01 -2.26
N SER A 72 8.38 -11.64 -2.21
CA SER A 72 7.11 -10.91 -2.09
C SER A 72 7.07 -10.04 -0.84
N GLU A 73 7.62 -10.53 0.27
CA GLU A 73 7.65 -9.84 1.57
C GLU A 73 8.55 -8.62 1.53
N GLU A 74 9.75 -8.72 0.96
CA GLU A 74 10.65 -7.58 0.79
C GLU A 74 10.06 -6.52 -0.15
N ILE A 75 9.35 -6.94 -1.20
CA ILE A 75 8.62 -6.01 -2.06
C ILE A 75 7.54 -5.29 -1.25
N LEU A 76 6.72 -6.00 -0.47
CA LEU A 76 5.69 -5.36 0.36
C LEU A 76 6.30 -4.41 1.39
N ASP A 77 7.35 -4.83 2.09
CA ASP A 77 8.07 -4.04 3.09
C ASP A 77 8.71 -2.78 2.50
N THR A 78 9.09 -2.79 1.23
CA THR A 78 9.66 -1.63 0.55
C THR A 78 8.61 -0.56 0.22
N PHE A 79 7.38 -0.97 -0.11
CA PHE A 79 6.37 -0.07 -0.68
C PHE A 79 5.16 0.19 0.22
N PHE A 80 4.99 -0.55 1.31
CA PHE A 80 3.83 -0.42 2.19
C PHE A 80 4.24 -0.33 3.67
N ASP A 81 3.51 0.53 4.39
CA ASP A 81 3.51 0.47 5.84
C ASP A 81 2.70 -0.74 6.32
N LYS A 82 3.20 -1.40 7.37
CA LYS A 82 2.53 -2.53 8.02
C LYS A 82 1.67 -2.05 9.19
N VAL A 83 0.58 -2.78 9.44
CA VAL A 83 -0.24 -2.65 10.64
C VAL A 83 -0.20 -3.98 11.34
N ASN A 84 0.36 -4.00 12.56
CA ASN A 84 0.43 -5.24 13.34
C ASN A 84 -0.92 -5.52 13.98
N VAL A 85 -1.33 -6.79 13.91
CA VAL A 85 -2.50 -7.30 14.60
C VAL A 85 -2.05 -8.48 15.45
N ARG A 86 -2.28 -8.39 16.75
CA ARG A 86 -1.99 -9.44 17.72
C ARG A 86 -3.29 -10.09 18.17
N ILE A 87 -3.26 -11.41 18.30
CA ILE A 87 -4.35 -12.17 18.92
C ILE A 87 -4.03 -12.25 20.41
N ASP A 88 -4.91 -11.71 21.26
CA ASP A 88 -4.83 -11.77 22.72
C ASP A 88 -6.03 -12.51 23.28
N LYS A 89 -5.85 -13.80 23.58
CA LYS A 89 -6.94 -14.74 23.91
C LYS A 89 -7.96 -14.77 22.76
N ASP A 90 -9.19 -14.28 23.01
CA ASP A 90 -10.27 -14.23 22.03
C ASP A 90 -10.42 -12.83 21.38
N LYS A 91 -9.48 -11.92 21.64
CA LYS A 91 -9.51 -10.53 21.16
C LYS A 91 -8.46 -10.27 20.09
N LEU A 92 -8.80 -9.43 19.13
CA LEU A 92 -7.89 -8.96 18.10
C LEU A 92 -7.45 -7.54 18.44
N MET A 93 -6.17 -7.36 18.72
CA MET A 93 -5.58 -6.07 19.08
C MET A 93 -4.79 -5.55 17.88
N MET A 94 -5.22 -4.43 17.32
CA MET A 94 -4.56 -3.79 16.18
C MET A 94 -3.77 -2.58 16.64
N GLU A 95 -2.51 -2.48 16.23
CA GLU A 95 -1.72 -1.28 16.42
C GLU A 95 -2.32 -0.11 15.64
N VAL A 96 -2.52 1.03 16.32
CA VAL A 96 -3.13 2.21 15.73
C VAL A 96 -2.19 3.40 15.85
N VAL A 97 -2.00 4.07 14.72
CA VAL A 97 -1.48 5.44 14.68
C VAL A 97 -2.69 6.36 14.48
N PRO A 98 -3.14 7.11 15.51
CA PRO A 98 -4.41 7.84 15.44
C PRO A 98 -4.54 8.77 14.24
N ASP A 99 -3.44 9.37 13.78
CA ASP A 99 -3.44 10.27 12.63
C ASP A 99 -3.81 9.56 11.32
N ARG A 100 -3.46 8.27 11.17
CA ARG A 100 -3.82 7.46 9.99
C ARG A 100 -5.33 7.22 9.87
N LEU A 101 -6.08 7.31 10.97
CA LEU A 101 -7.54 7.16 10.98
C LEU A 101 -8.27 8.41 10.49
N ARG A 102 -7.57 9.55 10.34
CA ARG A 102 -8.21 10.84 10.05
C ARG A 102 -8.95 10.80 8.72
N GLY A 103 -10.24 11.15 8.76
CA GLY A 103 -11.07 11.28 7.57
C GLY A 103 -11.79 10.00 7.16
N GLU A 104 -11.43 8.85 7.74
CA GLU A 104 -12.16 7.60 7.59
C GLU A 104 -13.50 7.62 8.35
N THR A 105 -14.40 6.71 8.00
CA THR A 105 -15.63 6.46 8.75
C THR A 105 -15.39 5.28 9.68
N ALA A 106 -15.68 5.46 10.98
CA ALA A 106 -15.48 4.39 11.96
C ALA A 106 -16.39 3.19 11.65
N ALA A 107 -15.79 2.01 11.48
CA ALA A 107 -16.52 0.77 11.19
C ALA A 107 -17.14 0.13 12.46
N PHE A 108 -16.66 0.53 13.63
CA PHE A 108 -17.10 0.09 14.96
C PHE A 108 -16.79 1.22 15.96
N ASP A 109 -17.26 1.07 17.21
CA ASP A 109 -17.04 2.06 18.25
C ASP A 109 -15.55 2.08 18.65
N ILE A 110 -14.92 3.24 18.55
CA ILE A 110 -13.52 3.44 18.96
C ILE A 110 -13.53 3.88 20.43
N ILE A 111 -13.00 3.00 21.27
CA ILE A 111 -12.97 3.17 22.73
C ILE A 111 -11.53 3.53 23.15
N ASP A 112 -11.38 4.45 24.11
CA ASP A 112 -10.08 4.75 24.71
C ASP A 112 -9.66 3.71 25.77
N GLY A 113 -8.46 3.84 26.33
CA GLY A 113 -7.96 2.95 27.38
C GLY A 113 -8.74 3.00 28.70
N GLU A 114 -9.61 4.00 28.89
CA GLU A 114 -10.46 4.16 30.07
C GLU A 114 -11.86 3.56 29.87
N GLY A 115 -12.18 3.09 28.66
CA GLY A 115 -13.49 2.52 28.33
C GLY A 115 -14.49 3.54 27.79
N ASN A 116 -14.09 4.79 27.51
CA ASN A 116 -14.98 5.80 26.95
C ASN A 116 -15.02 5.71 25.43
N VAL A 117 -16.22 5.83 24.85
CA VAL A 117 -16.39 5.91 23.39
C VAL A 117 -15.91 7.27 22.88
N VAL A 118 -14.82 7.27 22.10
CA VAL A 118 -14.26 8.47 21.47
C VAL A 118 -14.92 8.75 20.12
N VAL A 119 -15.21 7.70 19.36
CA VAL A 119 -15.91 7.77 18.08
C VAL A 119 -16.95 6.67 17.98
N GLU A 120 -18.20 7.05 17.80
CA GLU A 120 -19.29 6.11 17.52
C GLU A 120 -19.19 5.56 16.09
N THR A 121 -19.61 4.31 15.91
CA THR A 121 -19.75 3.63 14.63
C THR A 121 -20.51 4.49 13.62
N GLY A 122 -20.02 4.51 12.37
CA GLY A 122 -20.63 5.25 11.27
C GLY A 122 -20.30 6.75 11.27
N ARG A 123 -19.65 7.29 12.30
CA ARG A 123 -19.19 8.69 12.30
C ARG A 123 -17.84 8.84 11.60
N ARG A 124 -17.67 9.98 10.93
CA ARG A 124 -16.39 10.38 10.34
C ARG A 124 -15.39 10.76 11.42
N ILE A 125 -14.19 10.20 11.35
CA ILE A 125 -13.09 10.46 12.28
C ILE A 125 -12.50 11.84 11.96
N SER A 126 -12.69 12.78 12.88
CA SER A 126 -12.23 14.16 12.75
C SER A 126 -10.87 14.37 13.40
N ALA A 127 -10.22 15.49 13.11
CA ALA A 127 -8.98 15.89 13.78
C ALA A 127 -9.14 16.05 15.31
N ARG A 128 -10.36 16.31 15.81
CA ARG A 128 -10.66 16.32 17.25
C ARG A 128 -10.55 14.93 17.85
N HIS A 129 -11.03 13.90 17.13
CA HIS A 129 -10.99 12.52 17.59
C HIS A 129 -9.55 12.01 17.60
N THR A 130 -8.77 12.24 16.54
CA THR A 130 -7.37 11.78 16.48
C THR A 130 -6.52 12.38 17.60
N ARG A 131 -6.69 13.68 17.90
CA ARG A 131 -6.02 14.34 19.04
C ARG A 131 -6.44 13.79 20.40
N ALA A 132 -7.70 13.39 20.55
CA ALA A 132 -8.17 12.78 21.80
C ALA A 132 -7.51 11.41 22.02
N LEU A 133 -7.42 10.59 20.96
CA LEU A 133 -6.76 9.28 20.99
C LEU A 133 -5.25 9.41 21.25
N GLU A 134 -4.58 10.37 20.62
CA GLU A 134 -3.17 10.69 20.88
C GLU A 134 -2.95 11.10 22.35
N LYS A 135 -3.81 11.97 22.89
CA LYS A 135 -3.72 12.42 24.28
C LYS A 135 -3.96 11.28 25.28
N ALA A 136 -4.83 10.33 24.92
CA ALA A 136 -5.08 9.13 25.70
C ALA A 136 -3.95 8.09 25.58
N GLY A 137 -2.95 8.31 24.71
CA GLY A 137 -1.85 7.37 24.49
C GLY A 137 -2.30 6.05 23.88
N LEU A 138 -3.39 6.05 23.11
CA LEU A 138 -3.94 4.84 22.53
C LEU A 138 -3.06 4.36 21.36
N ASN A 139 -2.31 3.28 21.61
CA ASN A 139 -1.43 2.65 20.63
C ASN A 139 -1.99 1.34 20.06
N GLU A 140 -2.99 0.74 20.72
CA GLU A 140 -3.68 -0.46 20.28
C GLU A 140 -5.19 -0.28 20.41
N LEU A 141 -5.94 -0.92 19.52
CA LEU A 141 -7.40 -0.90 19.48
C LEU A 141 -7.91 -2.33 19.37
N GLU A 142 -8.92 -2.69 20.17
CA GLU A 142 -9.65 -3.94 19.97
C GLU A 142 -10.51 -3.81 18.71
N VAL A 143 -10.34 -4.72 17.75
CA VAL A 143 -11.06 -4.73 16.48
C VAL A 143 -11.90 -5.99 16.32
N PRO A 144 -13.11 -5.90 15.73
CA PRO A 144 -13.88 -7.09 15.40
C PRO A 144 -13.22 -7.86 14.24
N ALA A 145 -13.40 -9.18 14.19
CA ALA A 145 -12.85 -10.03 13.12
C ALA A 145 -13.26 -9.56 11.71
N ASP A 146 -14.50 -9.09 11.57
CA ASP A 146 -15.03 -8.56 10.32
C ASP A 146 -14.25 -7.35 9.78
N TYR A 147 -13.59 -6.58 10.66
CA TYR A 147 -12.75 -5.45 10.25
C TYR A 147 -11.48 -5.87 9.49
N LEU A 148 -11.01 -7.10 9.72
CA LEU A 148 -9.84 -7.66 9.05
C LEU A 148 -10.20 -8.31 7.71
N ILE A 149 -11.48 -8.53 7.42
CA ILE A 149 -11.91 -9.11 6.14
C ILE A 149 -11.56 -8.14 5.01
N GLY A 150 -10.85 -8.66 4.00
CA GLY A 150 -10.38 -7.88 2.85
C GLY A 150 -9.06 -7.13 3.09
N ARG A 151 -8.45 -7.24 4.28
CA ARG A 151 -7.06 -6.85 4.51
C ARG A 151 -6.12 -7.89 3.89
N VAL A 152 -4.88 -7.47 3.64
CA VAL A 152 -3.87 -8.27 2.95
C VAL A 152 -2.76 -8.63 3.94
N TYR A 153 -2.29 -9.87 3.90
CA TYR A 153 -1.18 -10.33 4.74
C TYR A 153 0.15 -9.82 4.21
N ALA A 154 0.94 -9.17 5.06
CA ALA A 154 2.25 -8.63 4.70
C ALA A 154 3.35 -9.70 4.63
N ALA A 155 3.14 -10.86 5.26
CA ALA A 155 4.11 -11.95 5.36
C ALA A 155 3.43 -13.31 5.21
N THR A 156 4.21 -14.32 4.86
CA THR A 156 3.79 -15.72 4.80
C THR A 156 3.80 -16.29 6.21
N TYR A 157 2.70 -16.90 6.63
CA TYR A 157 2.61 -17.58 7.92
C TYR A 157 2.46 -19.08 7.70
N VAL A 158 3.27 -19.85 8.43
CA VAL A 158 3.31 -21.32 8.35
C VAL A 158 2.88 -21.91 9.69
N ASN A 159 2.25 -23.07 9.64
CA ASN A 159 1.98 -23.86 10.83
C ASN A 159 3.29 -24.52 11.28
N GLU A 160 3.77 -24.20 12.48
CA GLU A 160 5.05 -24.70 12.98
C GLU A 160 5.03 -26.21 13.28
N ASP A 161 3.86 -26.79 13.57
CA ASP A 161 3.72 -28.22 13.87
C ASP A 161 3.71 -29.07 12.59
N THR A 162 3.04 -28.60 11.53
CA THR A 162 2.86 -29.35 10.28
C THR A 162 3.82 -28.94 9.16
N GLY A 163 4.41 -27.73 9.25
CA GLY A 163 5.19 -27.12 8.18
C GLY A 163 4.38 -26.61 6.99
N GLU A 164 3.04 -26.69 7.07
CA GLU A 164 2.16 -26.23 5.98
C GLU A 164 2.00 -24.71 5.99
N VAL A 165 1.93 -24.11 4.80
CA VAL A 165 1.63 -22.68 4.64
C VAL A 165 0.16 -22.44 4.97
N ILE A 166 -0.10 -21.63 6.00
CA ILE A 166 -1.46 -21.22 6.38
C ILE A 166 -1.94 -20.12 5.43
N VAL A 167 -1.08 -19.11 5.21
CA VAL A 167 -1.35 -18.00 4.30
C VAL A 167 -0.05 -17.48 3.71
N SER A 168 -0.10 -17.04 2.46
CA SER A 168 1.04 -16.43 1.76
C SER A 168 0.99 -14.91 1.85
N ALA A 169 2.14 -14.26 1.71
CA ALA A 169 2.19 -12.82 1.56
C ALA A 169 1.49 -12.36 0.27
N ASN A 170 0.78 -11.22 0.36
CA ASN A 170 -0.12 -10.66 -0.68
C ASN A 170 -1.31 -11.58 -1.03
#